data_AF-A0A955EXN8-F1
#
_entry.id   AF-A0A955EXN8-F1
#
_cell.length_a   1.000
_cell.length_b   1.000
_cell.length_c   1.000
_cell.angle_alpha   90.00
_cell.angle_beta   90.00
_cell.angle_gamma   90.00
#
_symmetry.space_group_name_H-M   'P 1'
#
loop_
_entity.id
_entity.type
_entity.pdbx_description
1 polymer ?
#
loop_
_entity_poly.entity_id
_entity_poly.type
_entity_poly.pdbx_seq_one_letter_code
_entity_poly.pdbx_strand_id
1 'polypeptide(L)'
;GDNVSVRYVVENVGDESFEVTATPPGFDDWWVLQVFDASGQQVVFPRSGNMAVSWPHVTQAVTVARPFVRVVSLGRYGVLDRPGRYRVRLFHSLRWKGPGGKDYSGLPRELPPDEDPRWTETSIELLEPTPERVDAVLHVLEGHLDKSSRHGSGDGVVPDPKLFRHAAYVEPLLARLRKDPRPRRPPEIWVEGIASIPTTEATSALLELLATSPASHAMWT
;
A
#
# COMPACT_ATOMS: atom_id res chain seq x y z
N GLY A 1 -7.71 -4.11 -9.46
CA GLY A 1 -7.95 -3.01 -8.52
C GLY A 1 -6.62 -2.41 -8.23
N ASP A 2 -6.54 -1.09 -8.16
CA ASP A 2 -5.25 -0.40 -8.25
C ASP A 2 -4.48 -0.48 -6.91
N ASN A 3 -5.13 -1.05 -5.88
CA ASN A 3 -4.51 -1.55 -4.66
C ASN A 3 -3.83 -2.88 -4.98
N VAL A 4 -2.54 -2.82 -5.25
CA VAL A 4 -1.74 -4.03 -5.40
C VAL A 4 -1.29 -4.50 -4.02
N SER A 5 -1.71 -5.71 -3.67
CA SER A 5 -1.25 -6.39 -2.46
C SER A 5 -0.50 -7.66 -2.83
N VAL A 6 0.58 -7.92 -2.13
CA VAL A 6 1.34 -9.17 -2.24
C VAL A 6 0.92 -10.08 -1.08
N ARG A 7 0.55 -11.31 -1.43
CA ARG A 7 0.33 -12.37 -0.44
C ARG A 7 1.65 -13.11 -0.23
N TYR A 8 2.24 -12.90 0.93
CA TYR A 8 3.42 -13.63 1.38
C TYR A 8 3.00 -14.85 2.19
N VAL A 9 3.56 -16.01 1.84
CA VAL A 9 3.24 -17.29 2.47
C VAL A 9 4.54 -17.94 2.92
N VAL A 10 4.57 -18.38 4.18
CA VAL A 10 5.64 -19.22 4.72
C VAL A 10 5.04 -20.57 5.02
N GLU A 11 5.53 -21.56 4.30
CA GLU A 11 5.12 -22.94 4.42
C GLU A 11 6.16 -23.72 5.22
N ASN A 12 5.68 -24.62 6.07
CA ASN A 12 6.54 -25.57 6.75
C ASN A 12 6.64 -26.84 5.91
N VAL A 13 7.81 -27.09 5.33
CA VAL A 13 8.10 -28.29 4.54
C VAL A 13 8.78 -29.39 5.36
N GLY A 14 9.03 -29.16 6.65
CA GLY A 14 9.59 -30.14 7.59
C GLY A 14 8.54 -30.72 8.53
N ASP A 15 8.97 -31.67 9.35
CA ASP A 15 8.08 -32.41 10.28
C ASP A 15 7.87 -31.68 11.61
N GLU A 16 8.75 -30.75 11.96
CA GLU A 16 8.71 -30.00 13.22
C GLU A 16 8.09 -28.62 13.02
N SER A 17 7.24 -28.19 13.96
CA SER A 17 6.71 -26.82 13.95
C SER A 17 7.79 -25.79 14.29
N PHE A 18 7.63 -24.58 13.75
CA PHE A 18 8.45 -23.44 14.14
C PHE A 18 7.57 -22.22 14.40
N GLU A 19 8.11 -21.22 15.09
CA GLU A 19 7.39 -19.98 15.41
C GLU A 19 7.86 -18.84 14.52
N VAL A 20 6.90 -18.08 14.01
CA VAL A 20 7.14 -16.79 13.34
C VAL A 20 6.56 -15.70 14.22
N THR A 21 7.39 -14.73 14.57
CA THR A 21 6.92 -13.49 15.19
C THR A 21 6.65 -12.48 14.08
N ALA A 22 5.45 -11.88 14.11
CA ALA A 22 5.05 -10.81 13.21
C ALA A 22 4.48 -9.62 13.99
N THR A 23 4.66 -8.41 13.48
CA THR A 23 3.89 -7.24 13.91
C THR A 23 2.42 -7.39 13.48
N PRO A 24 1.48 -6.68 14.14
CA PRO A 24 0.09 -6.66 13.73
C PRO A 24 -0.07 -6.17 12.28
N PRO A 25 -1.15 -6.55 11.57
CA PRO A 25 -1.42 -6.04 10.22
C PRO A 25 -1.34 -4.53 10.16
N GLY A 26 -0.59 -4.00 9.19
CA GLY A 26 -0.43 -2.56 9.02
C GLY A 26 0.78 -1.95 9.75
N PHE A 27 1.61 -2.76 10.41
CA PHE A 27 2.92 -2.35 10.94
C PHE A 27 3.95 -3.32 10.37
N ASP A 28 4.98 -2.81 9.72
CA ASP A 28 5.79 -3.63 8.82
C ASP A 28 7.30 -3.45 9.03
N ASP A 29 7.72 -3.42 10.29
CA ASP A 29 9.12 -3.15 10.65
C ASP A 29 10.09 -4.26 10.21
N TRP A 30 9.62 -5.40 9.70
CA TRP A 30 10.42 -6.62 9.44
C TRP A 30 10.48 -7.06 7.98
N TRP A 31 9.92 -6.25 7.09
CA TRP A 31 9.87 -6.51 5.65
C TRP A 31 10.82 -5.57 4.94
N VAL A 32 11.56 -6.10 3.97
CA VAL A 32 12.21 -5.31 2.95
C VAL A 32 11.50 -5.62 1.65
N LEU A 33 10.82 -4.63 1.10
CA LEU A 33 10.13 -4.75 -0.18
C LEU A 33 10.82 -3.81 -1.16
N GLN A 34 11.19 -4.34 -2.32
CA GLN A 34 11.75 -3.55 -3.41
C GLN A 34 10.92 -3.79 -4.66
N VAL A 35 10.57 -2.69 -5.31
CA VAL A 35 9.83 -2.71 -6.57
C VAL A 35 10.73 -2.09 -7.63
N PHE A 36 10.81 -2.73 -8.78
CA PHE A 36 11.57 -2.26 -9.93
C PHE A 36 10.63 -2.10 -11.11
N ASP A 37 10.83 -1.03 -11.87
CA ASP A 37 10.09 -0.79 -13.10
C ASP A 37 10.64 -1.65 -14.27
N ALA A 38 10.05 -1.47 -15.46
CA ALA A 38 10.45 -2.19 -16.66
C ALA A 38 11.90 -1.88 -17.13
N SER A 39 12.49 -0.77 -16.69
CA SER A 39 13.89 -0.42 -16.97
C SER A 39 14.87 -1.09 -15.98
N GLY A 40 14.34 -1.73 -14.94
CA GLY A 40 15.13 -2.29 -13.84
C GLY A 40 15.52 -1.26 -12.78
N GLN A 41 15.04 -0.03 -12.88
CA GLN A 41 15.27 0.99 -11.85
C GLN A 41 14.36 0.72 -10.64
N GLN A 42 14.93 0.82 -9.44
CA GLN A 42 14.12 0.70 -8.22
C GLN A 42 13.17 1.89 -8.11
N VAL A 43 11.88 1.59 -7.99
CA VAL A 43 10.84 2.54 -7.62
C VAL A 43 11.01 2.86 -6.14
N VAL A 44 11.66 3.98 -5.85
CA VAL A 44 11.96 4.38 -4.48
C VAL A 44 10.75 5.09 -3.89
N PHE A 45 10.25 4.60 -2.76
CA PHE A 45 9.38 5.41 -1.92
C PHE A 45 10.24 6.40 -1.12
N PRO A 46 9.96 7.70 -1.15
CA PRO A 46 10.60 8.63 -0.22
C PRO A 46 10.19 8.18 1.18
N ARG A 47 11.12 7.57 1.92
CA ARG A 47 10.89 7.01 3.26
C ARG A 47 9.95 7.92 4.05
N SER A 48 8.68 7.51 4.24
CA SER A 48 7.96 7.94 5.43
C SER A 48 8.78 7.38 6.57
N GLY A 49 9.35 8.24 7.41
CA GLY A 49 10.14 7.79 8.55
C GLY A 49 9.39 6.65 9.23
N ASN A 50 10.04 5.49 9.35
CA ASN A 50 9.52 4.39 10.14
C ASN A 50 9.33 4.97 11.54
N MET A 51 8.11 5.40 11.86
CA MET A 51 7.74 5.68 13.22
C MET A 51 7.80 4.33 13.91
N ALA A 52 8.92 4.06 14.57
CA ALA A 52 9.12 2.92 15.43
C ALA A 52 8.19 3.08 16.62
N VAL A 53 6.92 2.73 16.43
CA VAL A 53 5.96 2.61 17.50
C VAL A 53 6.05 1.16 17.97
N SER A 54 6.41 0.95 19.23
CA SER A 54 6.51 -0.39 19.80
C SER A 54 5.10 -0.98 19.93
N TRP A 55 4.72 -1.86 19.01
CA TRP A 55 3.47 -2.61 19.07
C TRP A 55 3.69 -4.02 19.61
N PRO A 56 2.69 -4.60 20.30
CA PRO A 56 2.77 -5.97 20.76
C PRO A 56 2.95 -6.90 19.56
N HIS A 57 3.96 -7.76 19.64
CA HIS A 57 4.24 -8.74 18.61
C HIS A 57 3.31 -9.95 18.74
N VAL A 58 2.89 -10.49 17.61
CA VAL A 58 2.11 -11.72 17.55
C VAL A 58 3.03 -12.85 17.12
N THR A 59 3.19 -13.85 17.98
CA THR A 59 3.87 -15.10 17.62
C THR A 59 2.83 -16.10 17.12
N GLN A 60 3.10 -16.70 15.96
CA GLN A 60 2.28 -17.72 15.35
C GLN A 60 3.12 -18.97 15.09
N ALA A 61 2.64 -20.12 15.56
CA ALA A 61 3.19 -21.42 15.17
C ALA A 61 2.85 -21.72 13.71
N VAL A 62 3.86 -22.15 12.96
CA VAL A 62 3.78 -22.57 11.56
C VAL A 62 3.95 -24.07 11.50
N THR A 63 2.93 -24.74 10.98
CA THR A 63 2.89 -26.20 10.81
C THR A 63 2.56 -26.53 9.37
N VAL A 64 2.74 -27.79 8.96
CA VAL A 64 2.38 -28.27 7.61
C VAL A 64 0.91 -27.94 7.29
N ALA A 65 0.01 -28.10 8.26
CA ALA A 65 -1.42 -27.81 8.08
C ALA A 65 -1.78 -26.31 8.22
N ARG A 66 -0.85 -25.47 8.69
CA ARG A 66 -1.11 -24.07 9.01
C ARG A 66 0.07 -23.19 8.60
N PRO A 67 0.14 -22.79 7.31
CA PRO A 67 1.15 -21.84 6.86
C PRO A 67 0.92 -20.46 7.51
N PHE A 68 2.00 -19.69 7.64
CA PHE A 68 1.91 -18.29 7.99
C PHE A 68 1.62 -17.47 6.73
N VAL A 69 0.56 -16.66 6.78
CA VAL A 69 0.13 -15.84 5.65
C VAL A 69 0.05 -14.39 6.07
N ARG A 70 0.62 -13.52 5.22
CA ARG A 70 0.51 -12.07 5.35
C ARG A 70 0.19 -11.45 4.01
N VAL A 71 -0.61 -10.39 4.05
CA VAL A 71 -0.95 -9.58 2.89
C VAL A 71 -0.32 -8.21 3.10
N VAL A 72 0.53 -7.80 2.18
CA VAL A 72 1.31 -6.55 2.24
C VAL A 72 0.86 -5.67 1.10
N SER A 73 0.41 -4.45 1.40
CA SER A 73 0.06 -3.48 0.36
C SER A 73 1.32 -2.86 -0.23
N LEU A 74 1.51 -2.97 -1.56
CA LEU A 74 2.67 -2.38 -2.25
C LEU A 74 2.67 -0.85 -2.19
N GLY A 75 1.50 -0.23 -2.08
CA GLY A 75 1.36 1.23 -2.04
C GLY A 75 2.11 1.90 -0.88
N ARG A 76 2.48 1.12 0.16
CA ARG A 76 3.29 1.58 1.29
C ARG A 76 4.80 1.62 1.03
N TYR A 77 5.28 0.89 0.01
CA TYR A 77 6.71 0.67 -0.23
C TYR A 77 7.18 1.18 -1.59
N GLY A 78 6.26 1.56 -2.47
CA GLY A 78 6.59 2.08 -3.78
C GLY A 78 5.44 2.87 -4.41
N VAL A 79 5.80 3.93 -5.12
CA VAL A 79 4.88 4.69 -5.98
C VAL A 79 4.96 4.12 -7.39
N LEU A 80 4.11 3.13 -7.69
CA LEU A 80 3.88 2.59 -9.03
C LEU A 80 3.07 3.62 -9.85
N ASP A 81 3.75 4.55 -10.49
CA ASP A 81 3.17 5.74 -11.14
C ASP A 81 2.70 5.49 -12.58
N ARG A 82 3.24 4.47 -13.25
CA ARG A 82 2.99 4.21 -14.66
C ARG A 82 2.39 2.83 -14.93
N PRO A 83 1.56 2.66 -15.97
CA PRO A 83 1.26 1.35 -16.51
C PRO A 83 2.53 0.63 -16.94
N GLY A 84 2.52 -0.70 -16.85
CA GLY A 84 3.62 -1.55 -17.27
C GLY A 84 3.88 -2.68 -16.31
N ARG A 85 4.92 -3.45 -16.62
CA ARG A 85 5.37 -4.56 -15.81
C ARG A 85 6.32 -4.07 -14.72
N TYR A 86 6.08 -4.51 -13.50
CA TYR A 86 6.96 -4.29 -12.36
C TYR A 86 7.45 -5.61 -11.81
N ARG A 87 8.71 -5.64 -11.41
CA ARG A 87 9.30 -6.74 -10.64
C ARG A 87 9.24 -6.37 -9.17
N VAL A 88 8.69 -7.26 -8.36
CA VAL A 88 8.54 -7.07 -6.92
C VAL A 88 9.35 -8.14 -6.23
N ARG A 89 10.29 -7.75 -5.38
CA ARG A 89 11.00 -8.67 -4.51
C ARG A 89 10.79 -8.32 -3.05
N LEU A 90 10.57 -9.35 -2.25
CA LEU A 90 10.26 -9.24 -0.84
C LEU A 90 11.24 -10.11 -0.05
N PHE A 91 11.73 -9.54 1.04
CA PHE A 91 12.49 -10.23 2.05
C PHE A 91 11.79 -10.02 3.40
N HIS A 92 11.72 -11.06 4.21
CA HIS A 92 11.23 -10.96 5.58
C HIS A 92 12.23 -11.64 6.51
N SER A 93 12.63 -10.93 7.58
CA SER A 93 13.59 -11.49 8.55
C SER A 93 13.02 -12.68 9.33
N LEU A 94 11.69 -12.79 9.41
CA LEU A 94 10.89 -13.81 10.10
C LEU A 94 11.19 -14.03 11.58
N ARG A 95 12.26 -13.41 12.12
CA ARG A 95 12.78 -13.57 13.47
C ARG A 95 12.67 -15.00 13.96
N TRP A 96 13.07 -15.96 13.12
CA TRP A 96 12.96 -17.37 13.47
C TRP A 96 13.71 -17.63 14.76
N LYS A 97 13.06 -18.34 15.67
CA LYS A 97 13.74 -18.93 16.81
C LYS A 97 14.05 -20.37 16.46
N GLY A 98 15.34 -20.70 16.38
CA GLY A 98 15.76 -22.09 16.15
C GLY A 98 15.48 -22.97 17.38
N PRO A 99 15.68 -24.29 17.28
CA PRO A 99 15.64 -25.20 18.43
C PRO A 99 16.50 -24.64 19.59
N GLY A 100 15.90 -24.55 20.78
CA GLY A 100 16.55 -23.96 21.97
C GLY A 100 16.43 -22.44 22.09
N GLY A 101 15.56 -21.78 21.32
CA GLY A 101 15.21 -20.37 21.51
C GLY A 101 16.24 -19.36 21.01
N LYS A 102 17.21 -19.79 20.20
CA LYS A 102 18.19 -18.89 19.56
C LYS A 102 17.49 -17.93 18.61
N ASP A 103 17.65 -16.64 18.89
CA ASP A 103 17.01 -15.57 18.17
C ASP A 103 17.88 -15.07 17.01
N TYR A 104 17.36 -15.15 15.78
CA TYR A 104 18.01 -14.61 14.58
C TYR A 104 17.46 -13.20 14.21
N SER A 105 16.88 -12.48 15.18
CA SER A 105 15.99 -11.31 15.01
C SER A 105 16.58 -9.96 14.54
N GLY A 106 17.76 -9.94 13.95
CA GLY A 106 18.25 -8.73 13.29
C GLY A 106 17.69 -8.63 11.87
N LEU A 107 16.82 -7.67 11.57
CA LEU A 107 16.92 -7.08 10.23
C LEU A 107 18.30 -6.43 10.17
N PRO A 108 19.11 -6.70 9.14
CA PRO A 108 20.34 -5.95 8.98
C PRO A 108 19.98 -4.45 8.93
N ARG A 109 20.79 -3.61 9.59
CA ARG A 109 20.69 -2.13 9.41
C ARG A 109 20.88 -1.75 7.95
N GLU A 110 21.49 -2.64 7.19
CA GLU A 110 21.76 -2.59 5.77
C GLU A 110 20.74 -3.47 5.03
N LEU A 111 20.51 -3.20 3.74
CA LEU A 111 19.66 -4.07 2.93
C LEU A 111 20.29 -5.47 2.82
N PRO A 112 19.50 -6.57 2.85
CA PRO A 112 20.02 -7.89 2.55
C PRO A 112 20.73 -7.90 1.18
N PRO A 113 21.85 -8.65 1.03
CA PRO A 113 22.54 -8.73 -0.25
C PRO A 113 21.62 -9.31 -1.33
N ASP A 114 21.86 -8.95 -2.60
CA ASP A 114 21.01 -9.38 -3.73
C ASP A 114 20.96 -10.91 -3.90
N GLU A 115 22.02 -11.62 -3.50
CA GLU A 115 22.10 -13.08 -3.59
C GLU A 115 21.49 -13.81 -2.38
N ASP A 116 20.87 -13.09 -1.43
CA ASP A 116 20.24 -13.74 -0.28
C ASP A 116 19.09 -14.67 -0.73
N PRO A 117 19.15 -15.99 -0.43
CA PRO A 117 18.16 -16.94 -0.93
C PRO A 117 16.76 -16.76 -0.31
N ARG A 118 16.62 -15.88 0.70
CA ARG A 118 15.33 -15.53 1.31
C ARG A 118 14.58 -14.46 0.51
N TRP A 119 15.20 -13.87 -0.52
CA TRP A 119 14.46 -13.07 -1.48
C TRP A 119 13.44 -13.95 -2.20
N THR A 120 12.19 -13.51 -2.18
CA THR A 120 11.14 -14.05 -3.06
C THR A 120 10.75 -12.98 -4.06
N GLU A 121 10.60 -13.37 -5.33
CA GLU A 121 10.29 -12.45 -6.41
C GLU A 121 8.99 -12.83 -7.10
N THR A 122 8.27 -11.82 -7.58
CA THR A 122 7.11 -11.96 -8.44
C THR A 122 7.04 -10.77 -9.40
N SER A 123 6.15 -10.83 -10.38
CA SER A 123 5.87 -9.73 -11.28
C SER A 123 4.40 -9.35 -11.25
N ILE A 124 4.14 -8.05 -11.34
CA ILE A 124 2.80 -7.51 -11.51
C ILE A 124 2.76 -6.71 -12.80
N GLU A 125 1.58 -6.62 -13.39
CA GLU A 125 1.32 -5.78 -14.55
C GLU A 125 0.24 -4.77 -14.20
N LEU A 126 0.61 -3.50 -14.23
CA LEU A 126 -0.33 -2.39 -14.12
C LEU A 126 -0.82 -2.03 -15.50
N LEU A 127 -2.11 -2.17 -15.71
CA LEU A 127 -2.74 -1.79 -16.97
C LEU A 127 -3.17 -0.33 -16.90
N GLU A 128 -3.16 0.31 -18.06
CA GLU A 128 -3.82 1.59 -18.27
C GLU A 128 -5.30 1.45 -17.85
N PRO A 129 -5.81 2.29 -16.93
CA PRO A 129 -7.18 2.16 -16.48
C PRO A 129 -8.15 2.65 -17.56
N THR A 130 -9.09 1.78 -17.98
CA THR A 130 -10.16 2.17 -18.89
C THR A 130 -11.21 3.05 -18.16
N PRO A 131 -12.02 3.85 -18.88
CA PRO A 131 -13.09 4.63 -18.26
C PRO A 131 -14.02 3.80 -17.37
N GLU A 132 -14.40 2.60 -17.81
CA GLU A 132 -15.26 1.69 -17.06
C GLU A 132 -14.57 1.20 -15.77
N ARG A 133 -13.25 0.98 -15.83
CA ARG A 133 -12.45 0.59 -14.67
C ARG A 133 -12.35 1.73 -13.66
N VAL A 134 -12.12 2.95 -14.13
CA VAL A 134 -12.08 4.16 -13.30
C VAL A 134 -13.41 4.31 -12.56
N ASP A 135 -14.53 4.24 -13.26
CA ASP A 135 -15.85 4.38 -12.64
C ASP A 135 -16.14 3.25 -11.65
N ALA A 136 -15.78 2.01 -11.96
CA ALA A 136 -15.94 0.89 -11.03
C ALA A 136 -15.12 1.07 -9.75
N VAL A 137 -13.88 1.55 -9.85
CA VAL A 137 -13.02 1.82 -8.68
C VAL A 137 -13.62 2.93 -7.83
N LEU A 138 -14.02 4.04 -8.45
CA LEU A 138 -14.60 5.18 -7.73
C LEU A 138 -15.93 4.81 -7.05
N HIS A 139 -16.76 4.00 -7.71
CA HIS A 139 -18.01 3.51 -7.12
C HIS A 139 -17.80 2.62 -5.88
N VAL A 140 -16.79 1.73 -5.91
CA VAL A 140 -16.42 0.93 -4.74
C VAL A 140 -15.95 1.83 -3.59
N LEU A 141 -15.13 2.83 -3.89
CA LEU A 141 -14.62 3.76 -2.87
C LEU A 141 -15.73 4.59 -2.25
N GLU A 142 -16.66 5.11 -3.04
CA GLU A 142 -17.88 5.78 -2.55
C GLU A 142 -18.63 4.91 -1.53
N GLY A 143 -18.84 3.62 -1.84
CA GLY A 143 -19.49 2.67 -0.93
C GLY A 143 -18.73 2.36 0.36
N HIS A 144 -17.43 2.68 0.44
CA HIS A 144 -16.61 2.55 1.65
C HIS A 144 -16.53 3.85 2.45
N LEU A 145 -16.65 5.02 1.81
CA LEU A 145 -16.66 6.32 2.49
C LEU A 145 -17.86 6.48 3.42
N ASP A 146 -19.02 5.92 3.06
CA ASP A 146 -20.22 5.91 3.92
C ASP A 146 -20.08 5.01 5.16
N LYS A 147 -19.04 4.14 5.23
CA LYS A 147 -18.85 3.14 6.28
C LYS A 147 -17.75 3.49 7.29
N SER A 148 -17.35 4.77 7.37
CA SER A 148 -16.20 5.31 8.11
C SER A 148 -16.21 5.15 9.64
N SER A 149 -16.34 3.92 10.16
CA SER A 149 -16.19 3.64 11.60
C SER A 149 -15.52 2.31 11.95
N ARG A 150 -15.04 1.51 10.99
CA ARG A 150 -14.35 0.26 11.33
C ARG A 150 -13.01 0.12 10.61
N HIS A 151 -12.01 0.83 11.14
CA HIS A 151 -10.63 0.35 11.03
C HIS A 151 -10.60 -1.11 11.51
N GLY A 152 -10.29 -2.05 10.62
CA GLY A 152 -10.08 -3.45 10.96
C GLY A 152 -11.16 -4.46 10.54
N SER A 153 -12.17 -4.11 9.73
CA SER A 153 -12.97 -5.16 9.06
C SER A 153 -12.08 -5.86 8.03
N GLY A 154 -11.87 -7.17 8.21
CA GLY A 154 -10.91 -8.02 7.50
C GLY A 154 -11.12 -8.21 5.99
N ASP A 155 -11.90 -7.33 5.35
CA ASP A 155 -12.24 -7.40 3.92
C ASP A 155 -11.12 -6.79 3.04
N GLY A 156 -10.08 -6.22 3.64
CA GLY A 156 -8.83 -5.84 2.96
C GLY A 156 -8.92 -4.61 2.03
N VAL A 157 -10.10 -4.01 1.83
CA VAL A 157 -10.26 -2.79 1.04
C VAL A 157 -10.11 -1.57 1.94
N VAL A 158 -8.88 -1.08 2.04
CA VAL A 158 -8.60 0.25 2.61
C VAL A 158 -8.74 1.26 1.47
N PRO A 159 -9.64 2.25 1.58
CA PRO A 159 -9.69 3.35 0.63
C PRO A 159 -8.40 4.18 0.81
N ASP A 160 -7.42 3.92 -0.04
CA ASP A 160 -6.14 4.65 -0.07
C ASP A 160 -6.22 5.67 -1.19
N PRO A 161 -6.25 6.99 -0.92
CA PRO A 161 -6.27 8.00 -1.98
C PRO A 161 -5.06 7.89 -2.91
N LYS A 162 -3.95 7.29 -2.45
CA LYS A 162 -2.80 6.96 -3.30
C LYS A 162 -3.14 5.91 -4.36
N LEU A 163 -4.35 5.37 -4.41
CA LEU A 163 -4.86 4.58 -5.53
C LEU A 163 -4.91 5.37 -6.83
N PHE A 164 -5.14 6.68 -6.73
CA PHE A 164 -5.31 7.55 -7.88
C PHE A 164 -3.94 8.00 -8.36
N ARG A 165 -3.30 7.18 -9.19
CA ARG A 165 -1.95 7.47 -9.74
C ARG A 165 -1.99 7.86 -11.20
N HIS A 166 -3.10 7.57 -11.88
CA HIS A 166 -3.24 7.74 -13.31
C HIS A 166 -4.04 9.01 -13.66
N ALA A 167 -3.62 9.71 -14.72
CA ALA A 167 -4.30 10.92 -15.22
C ALA A 167 -5.78 10.69 -15.54
N ALA A 168 -6.15 9.46 -15.93
CA ALA A 168 -7.52 9.05 -16.20
C ALA A 168 -8.48 9.25 -15.00
N TYR A 169 -7.95 9.37 -13.77
CA TYR A 169 -8.76 9.65 -12.58
C TYR A 169 -9.06 11.14 -12.37
N VAL A 170 -8.32 12.08 -13.00
CA VAL A 170 -8.43 13.53 -12.71
C VAL A 170 -9.84 14.04 -13.00
N GLU A 171 -10.33 13.90 -14.24
CA GLU A 171 -11.66 14.39 -14.62
C GLU A 171 -12.81 13.68 -13.88
N PRO A 172 -12.81 12.34 -13.74
CA PRO A 172 -13.84 11.65 -12.96
C PRO A 172 -13.89 12.04 -11.47
N LEU A 173 -12.74 12.37 -10.86
CA LEU A 173 -12.67 12.90 -9.49
C LEU A 173 -13.19 14.34 -9.43
N LEU A 174 -12.79 15.20 -10.37
CA LEU A 174 -13.33 16.57 -10.50
C LEU A 174 -14.84 16.58 -10.69
N ALA A 175 -15.38 15.70 -11.53
CA ALA A 175 -16.81 15.57 -11.75
C ALA A 175 -17.57 15.20 -10.47
N ARG A 176 -16.98 14.37 -9.59
CA ARG A 176 -17.55 14.02 -8.29
C ARG A 176 -17.49 15.20 -7.32
N LEU A 177 -16.38 15.91 -7.26
CA LEU A 177 -16.23 17.14 -6.46
C LEU A 177 -17.24 18.22 -6.87
N ARG A 178 -17.46 18.41 -8.19
CA ARG A 178 -18.43 19.39 -8.73
C ARG A 178 -19.89 18.99 -8.46
N LYS A 179 -20.17 17.69 -8.34
CA LYS A 179 -21.53 17.15 -8.11
C LYS A 179 -21.95 17.15 -6.64
N ASP A 180 -21.03 17.19 -5.68
CA ASP A 180 -21.38 17.15 -4.26
C ASP A 180 -21.97 18.50 -3.81
N PRO A 181 -23.28 18.56 -3.46
CA PRO A 181 -23.94 19.80 -3.06
C PRO A 181 -23.66 20.18 -1.60
N ARG A 182 -22.85 19.42 -0.84
CA ARG A 182 -22.61 19.69 0.59
C ARG A 182 -21.46 20.70 0.76
N PRO A 183 -21.71 21.89 1.33
CA PRO A 183 -20.72 22.98 1.40
C PRO A 183 -19.70 22.87 2.55
N ARG A 184 -19.62 21.74 3.28
CA ARG A 184 -18.85 21.69 4.56
C ARG A 184 -17.54 20.91 4.53
N ARG A 185 -17.34 20.03 3.56
CA ARG A 185 -16.03 19.46 3.19
C ARG A 185 -16.29 18.46 2.06
N PRO A 186 -15.72 18.61 0.85
CA PRO A 186 -15.63 17.47 -0.04
C PRO A 186 -14.94 16.33 0.72
N PRO A 187 -15.28 15.04 0.48
CA PRO A 187 -14.55 13.94 1.07
C PRO A 187 -13.04 14.17 0.81
N GLU A 188 -12.27 14.38 1.88
CA GLU A 188 -10.84 14.77 1.81
C GLU A 188 -10.07 13.84 0.86
N ILE A 189 -10.49 12.58 0.81
CA ILE A 189 -10.00 11.53 -0.08
C ILE A 189 -10.02 11.86 -1.58
N TRP A 190 -10.98 12.65 -2.08
CA TRP A 190 -11.01 13.00 -3.51
C TRP A 190 -9.97 14.07 -3.83
N VAL A 191 -9.80 15.04 -2.95
CA VAL A 191 -8.78 16.09 -3.09
C VAL A 191 -7.39 15.49 -2.88
N GLU A 192 -7.20 14.68 -1.85
CA GLU A 192 -5.98 13.90 -1.62
C GLU A 192 -5.68 12.97 -2.80
N GLY A 193 -6.74 12.43 -3.42
CA GLY A 193 -6.63 11.61 -4.60
C GLY A 193 -6.05 12.37 -5.79
N ILE A 194 -6.62 13.52 -6.14
CA ILE A 194 -6.07 14.38 -7.20
C ILE A 194 -4.64 14.81 -6.85
N ALA A 195 -4.36 15.16 -5.59
CA ALA A 195 -3.02 15.53 -5.12
C ALA A 195 -1.99 14.40 -5.22
N SER A 196 -2.43 13.14 -5.29
CA SER A 196 -1.55 11.99 -5.46
C SER A 196 -1.25 11.64 -6.93
N ILE A 197 -1.91 12.29 -7.89
CA ILE A 197 -1.68 12.09 -9.33
C ILE A 197 -0.52 13.01 -9.77
N PRO A 198 0.65 12.48 -10.18
CA PRO A 198 1.84 13.28 -10.46
C PRO A 198 1.83 13.88 -11.87
N THR A 199 0.78 14.61 -12.23
CA THR A 199 0.65 15.24 -13.56
C THR A 199 0.34 16.73 -13.50
N THR A 200 0.62 17.42 -14.61
CA THR A 200 0.32 18.84 -14.81
C THR A 200 -1.17 19.12 -14.76
N GLU A 201 -1.99 18.21 -15.26
CA GLU A 201 -3.45 18.30 -15.28
C GLU A 201 -4.00 18.24 -13.86
N ALA A 202 -3.51 17.29 -13.04
CA ALA A 202 -3.89 17.17 -11.64
C ALA A 202 -3.48 18.42 -10.83
N THR A 203 -2.28 18.96 -11.09
CA THR A 203 -1.82 20.20 -10.46
C THR A 203 -2.72 21.38 -10.83
N SER A 204 -3.06 21.52 -12.11
CA SER A 204 -3.92 22.59 -12.61
C SER A 204 -5.33 22.49 -12.02
N ALA A 205 -5.88 21.28 -11.97
CA ALA A 205 -7.16 20.98 -11.34
C ALA A 205 -7.21 21.43 -9.86
N LEU A 206 -6.15 21.17 -9.08
CA LEU A 206 -6.06 21.62 -7.69
C LEU A 206 -5.99 23.14 -7.57
N LEU A 207 -5.23 23.81 -8.45
CA LEU A 207 -5.15 25.27 -8.47
C LEU A 207 -6.51 25.91 -8.79
N GLU A 208 -7.27 25.33 -9.74
CA GLU A 208 -8.63 25.77 -10.05
C GLU A 208 -9.59 25.58 -8.86
N LEU A 209 -9.50 24.45 -8.16
CA LEU A 209 -10.29 24.19 -6.95
C LEU A 209 -9.97 25.19 -5.83
N LEU A 210 -8.68 25.55 -5.67
CA LEU A 210 -8.26 26.56 -4.69
C LEU A 210 -8.75 27.97 -5.06
N ALA A 211 -8.73 28.30 -6.35
CA ALA A 211 -9.16 29.61 -6.86
C ALA A 211 -10.68 29.81 -6.81
N THR A 212 -11.47 28.73 -6.87
CA THR A 212 -12.93 28.79 -6.90
C THR A 212 -13.59 28.60 -5.52
N SER A 213 -12.84 28.26 -4.48
CA SER A 213 -13.38 28.10 -3.11
C SER A 213 -13.26 29.39 -2.27
N PRO A 214 -14.37 29.99 -1.82
CA PRO A 214 -14.36 31.16 -0.92
C PRO A 214 -13.85 30.83 0.50
N ALA A 215 -13.67 29.55 0.84
CA ALA A 215 -13.35 29.05 2.18
C ALA A 215 -11.89 28.58 2.37
N SER A 216 -11.03 28.75 1.35
CA SER A 216 -9.66 28.20 1.33
C SER A 216 -8.72 28.71 2.42
N HIS A 217 -9.05 29.79 3.13
CA HIS A 217 -8.22 30.32 4.21
C HIS A 217 -8.29 29.54 5.54
N ALA A 218 -9.31 28.69 5.75
CA ALA A 218 -9.54 28.02 7.05
C ALA A 218 -9.21 26.52 7.06
N MET A 219 -8.90 25.92 5.91
CA MET A 219 -8.68 24.47 5.80
C MET A 219 -7.19 24.08 5.76
N TRP A 220 -6.29 25.05 5.59
CA TRP A 220 -4.86 24.82 5.36
C TRP A 220 -3.94 25.54 6.39
N THR A 221 -4.51 26.08 7.47
CA THR A 221 -3.81 26.48 8.71
C THR A 221 -4.11 25.47 9.81
#